data_AF-A0A849RET2-F1
#
_entry.id   AF-A0A849RET2-F1
#
_cell.length_a   1.000
_cell.length_b   1.000
_cell.length_c   1.000
_cell.angle_alpha   90.00
_cell.angle_beta   90.00
_cell.angle_gamma   90.00
#
_symmetry.space_group_name_H-M   'P 1'
#
loop_
_entity.id
_entity.type
_entity.pdbx_description
1 polymer ?
#
loop_
_entity_poly.entity_id
_entity_poly.type
_entity_poly.pdbx_seq_one_letter_code
_entity_poly.pdbx_strand_id
1 'polypeptide(L)'
;MTMSQNHRLRAELDQHELAALQRFMVALHEEPYESKPRVDVMQVFRGSEGQIFVPVTVSGTSPDPHLAMLMGHKSEQFYKQSGCRLVMLQRIDGDPQRASYVWDGAAWKTVP
;
A
#
# COMPACT_ATOMS: atom_id res chain seq x y z
N MET A 1 -23.01 10.78 22.50
CA MET A 1 -22.37 11.38 21.31
C MET A 1 -20.90 11.01 21.34
N THR A 2 -20.53 9.88 20.75
CA THR A 2 -19.16 9.37 20.78
C THR A 2 -18.42 9.91 19.55
N MET A 3 -17.56 10.90 19.78
CA MET A 3 -16.55 11.34 18.82
C MET A 3 -15.56 10.18 18.60
N SER A 4 -15.81 9.34 17.60
CA SER A 4 -14.84 8.32 17.18
C SER A 4 -13.95 8.91 16.09
N GLN A 5 -12.74 9.25 16.49
CA GLN A 5 -11.65 9.84 15.71
C GLN A 5 -11.14 8.86 14.62
N ASN A 6 -11.92 8.62 13.58
CA ASN A 6 -11.42 8.06 12.32
C ASN A 6 -11.28 9.19 11.28
N HIS A 7 -10.49 10.20 11.61
CA HIS A 7 -9.87 11.09 10.63
C HIS A 7 -8.73 10.33 9.92
N ARG A 8 -9.03 9.18 9.30
CA ARG A 8 -8.19 8.66 8.23
C ARG A 8 -8.37 9.63 7.08
N LEU A 9 -7.52 10.66 7.05
CA LEU A 9 -7.42 11.61 5.96
C LEU A 9 -7.22 10.79 4.69
N ARG A 10 -8.31 10.56 3.95
CA ARG A 10 -8.29 10.14 2.55
C ARG A 10 -7.25 11.04 1.90
N ALA A 11 -6.13 10.47 1.46
CA ALA A 11 -5.01 11.28 1.07
C ALA A 11 -5.45 12.23 -0.05
N GLU A 12 -5.46 13.55 0.21
CA GLU A 12 -5.44 14.54 -0.86
C GLU A 12 -4.05 14.44 -1.47
N LEU A 13 -3.92 13.54 -2.45
CA LEU A 13 -2.70 13.36 -3.22
C LEU A 13 -2.56 14.53 -4.18
N ASP A 14 -1.39 15.15 -4.21
CA ASP A 14 -1.09 16.14 -5.23
C ASP A 14 -0.94 15.47 -6.62
N GLN A 15 -0.78 16.28 -7.67
CA GLN A 15 -0.67 15.79 -9.05
C GLN A 15 0.54 14.87 -9.25
N HIS A 16 1.66 15.13 -8.57
CA HIS A 16 2.88 14.34 -8.70
C HIS A 16 2.75 13.00 -7.97
N GLU A 17 2.19 13.00 -6.77
CA GLU A 17 1.90 11.82 -5.97
C GLU A 17 0.88 10.91 -6.67
N LEU A 18 -0.19 11.49 -7.22
CA LEU A 18 -1.19 10.75 -7.98
C LEU A 18 -0.57 10.09 -9.22
N ALA A 19 0.24 10.82 -9.98
CA ALA A 19 0.91 10.28 -11.16
C ALA A 19 1.89 9.15 -10.80
N ALA A 20 2.61 9.28 -9.68
CA ALA A 20 3.52 8.24 -9.20
C ALA A 20 2.74 7.00 -8.70
N LEU A 21 1.59 7.19 -8.04
CA LEU A 21 0.72 6.08 -7.62
C LEU A 21 0.12 5.36 -8.82
N GLN A 22 -0.32 6.08 -9.85
CA GLN A 22 -0.82 5.49 -11.09
C GLN A 22 0.25 4.62 -11.78
N ARG A 23 1.50 5.09 -11.86
CA ARG A 23 2.61 4.28 -12.40
C ARG A 23 2.85 3.01 -11.59
N PHE A 24 2.73 3.09 -10.27
CA PHE A 24 2.82 1.92 -9.40
C PHE A 24 1.68 0.92 -9.63
N MET A 25 0.44 1.40 -9.79
CA MET A 25 -0.71 0.56 -10.10
C MET A 25 -0.59 -0.13 -11.47
N VAL A 26 -0.03 0.55 -12.47
CA VAL A 26 0.26 -0.04 -13.79
C VAL A 26 1.28 -1.16 -13.65
N ALA A 27 2.39 -0.93 -12.94
CA ALA A 27 3.41 -1.96 -12.71
C ALA A 27 2.85 -3.20 -11.99
N LEU A 28 1.96 -2.99 -11.01
CA LEU A 28 1.25 -4.09 -10.34
C LEU A 28 0.38 -4.92 -11.30
N HIS A 29 -0.18 -4.29 -12.33
CA HIS A 29 -1.08 -4.94 -13.29
C HIS A 29 -0.34 -5.63 -14.45
N GLU A 30 0.85 -5.14 -14.81
CA GLU A 30 1.68 -5.69 -15.88
C GLU A 30 2.33 -7.04 -15.50
N GLU A 31 2.51 -7.29 -14.21
CA GLU A 31 3.11 -8.53 -13.71
C GLU A 31 2.02 -9.60 -13.39
N PRO A 32 2.20 -10.86 -13.83
CA PRO A 32 1.21 -11.93 -13.65
C PRO A 32 1.28 -12.54 -12.25
N TYR A 33 1.02 -11.74 -11.21
CA TYR A 33 1.01 -12.23 -9.83
C TYR A 33 -0.11 -13.26 -9.60
N GLU A 34 0.26 -14.45 -9.10
CA GLU A 34 -0.71 -15.47 -8.69
C GLU A 34 -1.68 -14.97 -7.61
N SER A 35 -1.20 -14.06 -6.75
CA SER A 35 -1.96 -13.46 -5.66
C SER A 35 -3.01 -12.44 -6.13
N LYS A 36 -3.01 -12.04 -7.41
CA LYS A 36 -3.98 -11.10 -8.02
C LYS A 36 -4.17 -9.82 -7.17
N PRO A 37 -3.11 -9.01 -6.99
CA PRO A 37 -3.16 -7.81 -6.15
C PRO A 37 -4.20 -6.81 -6.65
N ARG A 38 -4.98 -6.26 -5.73
CA ARG A 38 -5.99 -5.22 -5.99
C ARG A 38 -5.74 -4.03 -5.08
N VAL A 39 -5.47 -2.87 -5.67
CA VAL A 39 -5.26 -1.62 -4.93
C VAL A 39 -6.62 -1.02 -4.53
N ASP A 40 -6.81 -0.74 -3.24
CA ASP A 40 -8.00 -0.04 -2.74
C ASP A 40 -7.72 1.46 -2.65
N VAL A 41 -7.90 2.14 -3.79
CA VAL A 41 -7.61 3.58 -3.95
C VAL A 41 -8.44 4.44 -2.99
N MET A 42 -9.63 3.98 -2.60
CA MET A 42 -10.53 4.72 -1.70
C MET A 42 -10.02 4.71 -0.25
N GLN A 43 -9.12 3.78 0.07
CA GLN A 43 -8.53 3.65 1.41
C GLN A 43 -7.08 4.15 1.48
N VAL A 44 -6.58 4.84 0.46
CA VAL A 44 -5.25 5.48 0.52
C VAL A 44 -5.27 6.62 1.52
N PHE A 45 -4.30 6.65 2.43
CA PHE A 45 -4.21 7.67 3.48
C PHE A 45 -2.78 8.13 3.73
N ARG A 46 -2.64 9.31 4.33
CA ARG A 46 -1.34 9.87 4.70
C ARG A 46 -1.01 9.59 6.18
N GLY A 47 0.22 9.16 6.44
CA GLY A 47 0.78 9.01 7.77
C GLY A 47 1.22 10.32 8.40
N SER A 48 1.53 10.29 9.68
CA SER A 48 1.98 11.45 10.45
C SER A 48 3.32 12.03 9.98
N GLU A 49 4.18 11.23 9.34
CA GLU A 49 5.46 11.69 8.80
C GLU A 49 5.39 11.93 7.27
N GLY A 50 4.18 12.07 6.73
CA GLY A 50 3.97 12.34 5.31
C GLY A 50 4.05 11.12 4.41
N GLN A 51 4.18 9.90 4.95
CA GLN A 51 4.12 8.68 4.14
C GLN A 51 2.74 8.50 3.51
N ILE A 52 2.69 7.95 2.31
CA ILE A 52 1.45 7.55 1.65
C ILE A 52 1.28 6.05 1.82
N PHE A 53 0.23 5.66 2.55
CA PHE A 53 -0.12 4.28 2.77
C PHE A 53 -1.15 3.84 1.72
N VAL A 54 -0.81 2.78 0.98
CA VAL A 54 -1.58 2.25 -0.14
C VAL A 54 -2.05 0.84 0.20
N PRO A 55 -3.34 0.65 0.55
CA PRO A 55 -3.87 -0.69 0.81
C PRO A 55 -3.94 -1.52 -0.47
N VAL A 56 -3.41 -2.74 -0.41
CA VAL A 56 -3.41 -3.71 -1.50
C VAL A 56 -3.96 -5.03 -0.97
N THR A 57 -5.07 -5.50 -1.53
CA THR A 57 -5.65 -6.78 -1.18
C THR A 57 -5.12 -7.85 -2.12
N VAL A 58 -4.68 -8.98 -1.58
CA VAL A 58 -4.27 -10.15 -2.36
C VAL A 58 -5.15 -11.36 -2.05
N SER A 59 -5.22 -12.29 -2.98
CA SER A 59 -5.78 -13.63 -2.78
C SER A 59 -4.73 -14.56 -2.13
N GLY A 60 -5.19 -15.55 -1.37
CA GLY A 60 -4.32 -16.56 -0.75
C GLY A 60 -4.47 -16.61 0.77
N THR A 61 -3.46 -17.13 1.46
CA THR A 61 -3.44 -17.30 2.93
C THR A 61 -2.27 -16.61 3.62
N SER A 62 -1.38 -15.96 2.87
CA SER A 62 -0.20 -15.25 3.38
C SER A 62 0.13 -14.01 2.53
N PRO A 63 0.95 -13.08 3.04
CA PRO A 63 1.51 -12.00 2.23
C PRO A 63 2.31 -12.55 1.04
N ASP A 64 2.38 -11.77 -0.04
CA ASP A 64 2.99 -12.17 -1.30
C ASP A 64 4.46 -11.73 -1.29
N PRO A 65 5.43 -12.66 -1.35
CA PRO A 65 6.84 -12.32 -1.35
C PRO A 65 7.27 -11.55 -2.61
N HIS A 66 6.60 -11.71 -3.75
CA HIS A 66 6.96 -10.96 -4.96
C HIS A 66 6.55 -9.49 -4.85
N LEU A 67 5.45 -9.18 -4.15
CA LEU A 67 5.06 -7.80 -3.85
C LEU A 67 6.05 -7.09 -2.93
N ALA A 68 6.74 -7.82 -2.05
CA ALA A 68 7.82 -7.26 -1.25
C ALA A 68 8.99 -6.76 -2.10
N MET A 69 9.34 -7.48 -3.18
CA MET A 69 10.38 -7.03 -4.12
C MET A 69 9.94 -5.78 -4.89
N LEU A 70 8.69 -5.77 -5.38
CA LEU A 70 8.11 -4.60 -6.03
C LEU A 70 8.15 -3.38 -5.10
N MET A 71 7.82 -3.58 -3.81
CA MET A 71 7.92 -2.53 -2.80
C MET A 71 9.33 -2.00 -2.63
N GLY A 72 10.35 -2.86 -2.55
CA GLY A 72 11.73 -2.42 -2.48
C GLY A 72 12.13 -1.54 -3.65
N HIS A 73 11.81 -1.95 -4.88
CA HIS A 73 12.25 -1.25 -6.09
C HIS A 73 11.42 0.02 -6.40
N LYS A 74 10.09 -0.06 -6.27
CA LYS A 74 9.18 1.02 -6.67
C LYS A 74 8.99 2.09 -5.60
N SER A 75 9.11 1.76 -4.31
CA SER A 75 9.05 2.77 -3.24
C SER A 75 10.17 3.81 -3.36
N GLU A 76 11.37 3.38 -3.76
CA GLU A 76 12.49 4.28 -4.01
C GLU A 76 12.25 5.19 -5.22
N GLN A 77 11.71 4.65 -6.32
CA GLN A 77 11.35 5.43 -7.50
C GLN A 77 10.25 6.45 -7.18
N PHE A 78 9.24 6.04 -6.41
CA PHE A 78 8.17 6.92 -5.95
C PHE A 78 8.72 8.06 -5.09
N TYR A 79 9.62 7.76 -4.15
CA TYR A 79 10.26 8.76 -3.30
C TYR A 79 11.05 9.79 -4.11
N LYS A 80 11.83 9.35 -5.11
CA LYS A 80 12.58 10.25 -6.00
C LYS A 80 11.69 11.22 -6.80
N GLN A 81 10.43 10.84 -7.07
CA GLN A 81 9.50 11.63 -7.88
C GLN A 81 8.60 12.56 -7.07
N SER A 82 8.16 12.12 -5.89
CA SER A 82 7.17 12.82 -5.06
C SER A 82 7.73 13.45 -3.81
N GLY A 83 8.95 13.09 -3.40
CA GLY A 83 9.50 13.42 -2.08
C GLY A 83 8.81 12.70 -0.92
N CYS A 84 7.80 11.86 -1.19
CA CYS A 84 7.03 11.13 -0.18
C CYS A 84 7.38 9.65 -0.18
N ARG A 85 7.36 9.02 1.00
CA ARG A 85 7.55 7.56 1.10
C ARG A 85 6.23 6.86 0.83
N LEU A 86 6.22 5.94 -0.13
CA LEU A 86 5.07 5.06 -0.36
C LEU A 86 5.24 3.77 0.44
N VAL A 87 4.18 3.38 1.14
CA VAL A 87 4.10 2.15 1.94
C VAL A 87 2.91 1.33 1.47
N MET A 88 3.14 0.13 0.98
CA MET A 88 2.06 -0.82 0.68
C MET A 88 1.61 -1.49 1.98
N LEU A 89 0.31 -1.43 2.22
CA LEU A 89 -0.37 -2.18 3.27
C LEU A 89 -1.06 -3.37 2.62
N GLN A 90 -0.40 -4.53 2.66
CA GLN A 90 -0.96 -5.74 2.10
C GLN A 90 -2.03 -6.31 3.05
N ARG A 91 -3.17 -6.72 2.49
CA ARG A 91 -4.25 -7.42 3.20
C ARG A 91 -4.56 -8.71 2.46
N ILE A 92 -4.98 -9.74 3.19
CA ILE A 92 -5.36 -11.02 2.60
C ILE A 92 -6.87 -11.05 2.44
N ASP A 93 -7.34 -11.40 1.24
CA ASP A 93 -8.75 -11.52 0.92
C ASP A 93 -9.39 -12.63 1.77
N GLY A 94 -10.47 -12.30 2.46
CA GLY A 94 -11.13 -13.22 3.37
C GLY A 94 -10.41 -13.47 4.71
N ASP A 95 -9.34 -12.73 5.05
CA ASP A 95 -8.73 -12.84 6.38
C ASP A 95 -9.73 -12.41 7.48
N PRO A 96 -10.17 -13.33 8.36
CA PRO A 96 -11.13 -13.00 9.42
C PRO A 96 -10.57 -12.00 10.43
N GLN A 97 -9.25 -11.94 10.60
CA GLN A 97 -8.60 -10.99 11.51
C GLN A 97 -8.43 -9.61 10.87
N ARG A 98 -8.61 -9.50 9.55
CA ARG A 98 -8.40 -8.28 8.77
C ARG A 98 -7.03 -7.66 9.03
N ALA A 99 -6.02 -8.50 9.23
CA ALA A 99 -4.66 -8.08 9.48
C ALA A 99 -4.11 -7.33 8.26
N SER A 100 -3.30 -6.31 8.53
CA SER A 100 -2.52 -5.63 7.51
C SER A 100 -1.05 -5.96 7.68
N TYR A 101 -0.32 -6.06 6.57
CA TYR A 101 1.08 -6.43 6.53
C TYR A 101 1.88 -5.36 5.81
N VAL A 102 3.02 -4.99 6.38
CA VAL A 102 3.98 -4.05 5.79
C VAL A 102 5.31 -4.78 5.59
N TRP A 103 5.92 -4.58 4.42
CA TRP A 103 7.29 -5.02 4.18
C TRP A 103 8.26 -3.99 4.75
N ASP A 104 9.15 -4.39 5.65
CA ASP A 104 10.12 -3.49 6.29
C ASP A 104 11.51 -3.51 5.64
N GLY A 105 11.69 -4.26 4.55
CA GLY A 105 12.98 -4.49 3.90
C GLY A 105 13.60 -5.85 4.17
N ALA A 106 13.15 -6.57 5.21
CA ALA A 106 13.67 -7.89 5.57
C ALA A 106 12.55 -8.93 5.78
N ALA A 107 11.42 -8.52 6.35
CA ALA A 107 10.30 -9.41 6.61
C ALA A 107 8.95 -8.67 6.52
N TRP A 108 7.89 -9.44 6.29
CA TRP A 108 6.53 -8.97 6.47
C TRP A 108 6.23 -8.82 7.97
N LYS A 109 5.81 -7.62 8.36
CA LYS A 109 5.37 -7.30 9.72
C LYS A 109 3.87 -7.03 9.74
N THR A 110 3.18 -7.63 10.69
CA THR A 110 1.78 -7.31 10.96
C THR A 110 1.69 -5.92 11.57
N VAL A 111 0.78 -5.10 11.06
CA VAL A 111 0.48 -3.77 11.57
C VAL A 111 -1.01 -3.65 11.93
N PRO A 112 -1.33 -2.91 13.00
CA PRO A 112 -2.72 -2.70 13.44
C PRO A 112 -3.56 -1.86 12.46
#